data_AF-A0A0F2JMB3-F1
#
_entry.id   AF-A0A0F2JMB3-F1
#
_cell.length_a   1.000
_cell.length_b   1.000
_cell.length_c   1.000
_cell.angle_alpha   90.00
_cell.angle_beta   90.00
_cell.angle_gamma   90.00
#
_symmetry.space_group_name_H-M   'P 1'
#
loop_
_entity.id
_entity.type
_entity.pdbx_description
1 polymer ?
#
loop_
_entity_poly.entity_id
_entity_poly.type
_entity_poly.pdbx_seq_one_letter_code
_entity_poly.pdbx_strand_id
1 'polypeptide(L)'
;MSGHAGFAEEGQDIVCAGVSALSIAAVNGLEHFLSVVPKAQEADGHLTCQLDGIAEQDLEKAQWILQTMALGIEQIRTTYGQDYIFIDRRRWTPC
;
A
#
# COMPACT_ATOMS: atom_id res chain seq x y z
N MET A 1 -14.30 -7.93 13.95
CA MET A 1 -13.63 -9.19 13.58
C MET A 1 -12.86 -9.67 14.80
N SER A 2 -13.30 -10.73 15.44
CA SER A 2 -12.60 -11.39 16.55
C SER A 2 -12.21 -12.79 16.09
N GLY A 3 -10.91 -13.02 15.88
CA GLY A 3 -10.33 -14.35 15.66
C GLY A 3 -9.54 -14.58 14.38
N HIS A 4 -8.38 -13.94 14.17
CA HIS A 4 -7.53 -14.24 12.99
C HIS A 4 -6.03 -14.45 13.21
N ALA A 5 -5.50 -14.53 14.42
CA ALA A 5 -4.07 -14.81 14.56
C ALA A 5 -3.77 -15.70 15.76
N GLY A 6 -4.12 -16.99 15.63
CA GLY A 6 -3.33 -18.03 16.27
C GLY A 6 -1.98 -18.07 15.56
N PHE A 7 -0.92 -17.67 16.26
CA PHE A 7 0.43 -17.63 15.71
C PHE A 7 0.95 -19.05 15.52
N ALA A 8 1.40 -19.37 14.31
CA ALA A 8 2.27 -20.52 14.02
C ALA A 8 3.69 -20.01 13.75
N GLU A 9 4.69 -20.85 13.95
CA GLU A 9 6.12 -20.51 14.15
C GLU A 9 6.89 -19.92 12.94
N GLU A 10 6.26 -19.54 11.82
CA GLU A 10 6.89 -18.77 10.74
C GLU A 10 5.93 -17.68 10.20
N GLY A 11 6.23 -16.40 10.48
CA GLY A 11 5.33 -15.26 10.28
C GLY A 11 5.56 -14.41 9.02
N GLN A 12 6.60 -14.70 8.22
CA GLN A 12 6.98 -13.88 7.07
C GLN A 12 5.94 -13.92 5.94
N ASP A 13 5.36 -15.09 5.65
CA ASP A 13 4.35 -15.26 4.60
C ASP A 13 3.06 -14.47 4.90
N ILE A 14 2.67 -14.41 6.18
CA ILE A 14 1.48 -13.67 6.63
C ILE A 14 1.71 -12.15 6.47
N VAL A 15 2.92 -11.67 6.78
CA VAL A 15 3.30 -10.26 6.58
C VAL A 15 3.29 -9.90 5.11
N CYS A 16 3.94 -10.70 4.26
CA CYS A 16 3.98 -10.48 2.80
C CYS A 16 2.57 -10.48 2.20
N ALA A 17 1.71 -11.41 2.59
CA ALA A 17 0.32 -11.46 2.14
C ALA A 17 -0.46 -10.21 2.56
N GLY A 18 -0.30 -9.75 3.80
CA GLY A 18 -0.96 -8.55 4.31
C GLY A 18 -0.54 -7.28 3.58
N VAL A 19 0.77 -7.10 3.35
CA VAL A 19 1.30 -5.96 2.59
C VAL A 19 0.81 -6.01 1.14
N SER A 20 0.88 -7.18 0.49
CA SER A 20 0.44 -7.35 -0.90
C SER A 20 -1.05 -7.04 -1.06
N ALA A 21 -1.90 -7.54 -0.16
CA ALA A 21 -3.33 -7.27 -0.19
C ALA A 21 -3.65 -5.77 -0.06
N LEU A 22 -2.98 -5.06 0.85
CA LEU A 22 -3.16 -3.61 1.02
C LEU A 22 -2.70 -2.82 -0.21
N SER A 23 -1.54 -3.18 -0.77
CA SER A 23 -0.99 -2.48 -1.93
C SER A 23 -1.81 -2.71 -3.20
N ILE A 24 -2.23 -3.95 -3.46
CA ILE A 24 -3.09 -4.28 -4.61
C ILE A 24 -4.46 -3.61 -4.44
N ALA A 25 -5.04 -3.63 -3.23
CA ALA A 25 -6.31 -2.94 -2.97
C ALA A 25 -6.20 -1.43 -3.21
N ALA A 26 -5.07 -0.82 -2.87
CA ALA A 26 -4.83 0.59 -3.16
C ALA A 26 -4.77 0.86 -4.66
N VAL A 27 -4.00 0.06 -5.43
CA VAL A 27 -3.94 0.18 -6.90
C VAL A 27 -5.34 0.03 -7.51
N ASN A 28 -6.08 -1.01 -7.14
CA ASN A 28 -7.45 -1.22 -7.63
C ASN A 28 -8.38 -0.05 -7.28
N GLY A 29 -8.25 0.52 -6.08
CA GLY A 29 -9.00 1.70 -5.67
C GLY A 29 -8.66 2.93 -6.52
N LEU A 30 -7.37 3.15 -6.80
CA LEU A 30 -6.92 4.24 -7.66
C LEU A 30 -7.45 4.06 -9.10
N GLU A 31 -7.38 2.86 -9.65
CA GLU A 31 -7.95 2.54 -10.97
C GLU A 31 -9.46 2.74 -11.05
N HIS A 32 -10.18 2.42 -9.97
CA HIS A 32 -11.64 2.45 -9.97
C HIS A 32 -12.22 3.84 -9.67
N PHE A 33 -11.63 4.58 -8.74
CA PHE A 33 -12.23 5.82 -8.21
C PHE A 33 -11.69 7.11 -8.83
N LEU A 34 -10.56 7.05 -9.54
CA LEU A 34 -9.97 8.21 -10.19
C LEU A 34 -10.32 8.25 -11.68
N SER A 35 -10.28 9.45 -12.26
CA SER A 35 -10.48 9.67 -13.69
C SER A 35 -9.26 9.29 -14.55
N VAL A 36 -8.10 9.14 -13.92
CA VAL A 36 -6.84 8.71 -14.55
C VAL A 36 -6.51 7.29 -14.13
N VAL A 37 -6.14 6.46 -15.11
CA VAL A 37 -5.64 5.11 -14.84
C VAL A 37 -4.18 5.19 -14.36
N PRO A 38 -3.85 4.69 -13.16
CA PRO A 38 -2.47 4.61 -12.69
C PRO A 38 -1.62 3.74 -13.62
N LYS A 39 -0.35 4.09 -13.74
CA LYS A 39 0.65 3.21 -14.35
C LYS A 39 1.16 2.26 -13.28
N ALA A 40 0.54 1.08 -13.18
CA ALA A 40 0.96 0.02 -12.28
C ALA A 40 1.83 -1.02 -13.01
N GLN A 41 2.89 -1.50 -12.35
CA GLN A 41 3.72 -2.60 -12.82
C GLN A 41 4.07 -3.51 -11.66
N GLU A 42 3.89 -4.81 -11.87
CA GLU A 42 4.27 -5.87 -10.93
C GLU A 42 5.28 -6.80 -11.62
N ALA A 43 6.45 -6.97 -11.01
CA ALA A 43 7.48 -7.89 -11.49
C ALA A 43 8.36 -8.32 -10.31
N ASP A 44 8.70 -9.62 -10.23
CA ASP A 44 9.69 -10.17 -9.29
C ASP A 44 9.47 -9.76 -7.81
N GLY A 45 8.21 -9.74 -7.36
CA GLY A 45 7.86 -9.34 -5.98
C GLY A 45 7.94 -7.83 -5.73
N HIS A 46 8.05 -7.02 -6.79
CA HIS A 46 8.06 -5.57 -6.74
C HIS A 46 6.82 -5.00 -7.41
N LEU A 47 6.09 -4.13 -6.69
CA LEU A 47 4.95 -3.39 -7.21
C LEU A 47 5.29 -1.90 -7.26
N THR A 48 5.09 -1.29 -8.42
CA THR A 48 5.14 0.16 -8.61
C THR A 48 3.79 0.67 -9.08
N CYS A 49 3.44 1.88 -8.66
CA CYS A 49 2.23 2.56 -9.09
C CYS A 49 2.50 4.06 -9.19
N GLN A 50 2.26 4.63 -10.36
CA GLN A 50 2.46 6.06 -10.63
C GLN A 50 1.18 6.72 -11.12
N LEU A 51 0.87 7.88 -10.54
CA LEU A 51 -0.25 8.73 -10.94
C LEU A 51 0.30 9.98 -11.64
N ASP A 52 0.31 9.97 -12.96
CA ASP A 52 0.75 11.10 -13.78
C ASP A 52 -0.44 11.94 -14.23
N GLY A 53 -0.34 13.26 -14.14
CA GLY A 53 -1.37 14.17 -14.67
C GLY A 53 -2.72 14.04 -13.96
N ILE A 54 -2.72 13.65 -12.68
CA ILE A 54 -3.93 13.53 -11.88
C ILE A 54 -4.69 14.88 -11.83
N ALA A 55 -6.00 14.82 -12.05
CA ALA A 55 -6.88 15.99 -11.97
C ALA A 55 -7.00 16.48 -10.52
N GLU A 56 -7.13 17.78 -10.32
CA GLU A 56 -7.22 18.39 -8.99
C GLU A 56 -8.35 17.80 -8.15
N GLN A 57 -9.50 17.52 -8.78
CA GLN A 57 -10.67 16.90 -8.13
C GLN A 57 -10.44 15.48 -7.59
N ASP A 58 -9.39 14.80 -8.07
CA ASP A 58 -9.07 13.41 -7.73
C ASP A 58 -7.89 13.30 -6.76
N LEU A 59 -7.15 14.39 -6.55
CA LEU A 59 -6.02 14.46 -5.62
C LEU A 59 -6.41 14.01 -4.21
N GLU A 60 -7.55 14.53 -3.71
CA GLU A 60 -8.00 14.19 -2.36
C GLU A 60 -8.33 12.69 -2.23
N LYS A 61 -9.04 12.12 -3.21
CA LYS A 61 -9.38 10.68 -3.21
C LYS A 61 -8.12 9.82 -3.27
N ALA A 62 -7.19 10.15 -4.16
CA ALA A 62 -5.91 9.45 -4.27
C ALA A 62 -5.14 9.53 -2.95
N GLN A 63 -5.14 10.69 -2.31
CA GLN A 63 -4.48 10.91 -1.04
C GLN A 63 -5.08 10.04 0.07
N TRP A 64 -6.41 9.94 0.14
CA TRP A 64 -7.10 9.08 1.10
C TRP A 64 -6.75 7.60 0.88
N ILE A 65 -6.84 7.11 -0.36
CA ILE A 65 -6.52 5.71 -0.69
C ILE A 65 -5.08 5.36 -0.30
N LEU A 66 -4.12 6.20 -0.70
CA LEU A 66 -2.71 5.99 -0.40
C LEU A 66 -2.40 6.12 1.10
N GLN A 67 -3.04 7.04 1.82
CA GLN A 67 -2.89 7.15 3.27
C GLN A 67 -3.47 5.96 4.00
N THR A 68 -4.62 5.43 3.57
CA THR A 68 -5.20 4.22 4.16
C THR A 68 -4.29 3.02 3.96
N MET A 69 -3.72 2.85 2.77
CA MET A 69 -2.71 1.81 2.51
C MET A 69 -1.51 1.96 3.45
N ALA A 70 -0.92 3.17 3.51
CA ALA A 70 0.24 3.44 4.33
C ALA A 70 -0.03 3.19 5.82
N LEU A 71 -1.20 3.61 6.31
CA LEU A 71 -1.63 3.35 7.68
C LEU A 71 -1.75 1.85 7.95
N GLY A 72 -2.34 1.07 7.04
CA GLY A 72 -2.44 -0.38 7.17
C GLY A 72 -1.07 -1.06 7.27
N ILE A 73 -0.13 -0.69 6.39
CA ILE A 73 1.24 -1.23 6.39
C ILE A 73 1.97 -0.85 7.70
N GLU A 74 1.76 0.36 8.21
CA GLU A 74 2.32 0.77 9.51
C GLU A 74 1.76 -0.04 10.69
N GLN A 75 0.49 -0.42 10.65
CA GLN A 75 -0.09 -1.30 11.68
C GLN A 75 0.48 -2.72 11.62
N ILE A 76 0.72 -3.26 10.42
CA ILE A 76 1.41 -4.55 10.27
C ILE A 76 2.83 -4.44 10.83
N ARG A 77 3.57 -3.38 10.49
CA ARG A 77 4.93 -3.14 11.02
C ARG A 77 4.93 -3.01 12.55
N THR A 78 3.94 -2.34 13.13
CA THR A 78 3.81 -2.19 14.59
C THR A 78 3.59 -3.55 15.27
N THR A 79 2.90 -4.47 14.60
CA THR A 79 2.58 -5.80 15.12
C THR A 79 3.76 -6.77 15.02
N TYR A 80 4.46 -6.78 13.88
CA TYR A 80 5.51 -7.77 13.58
C TYR A 80 6.94 -7.26 13.79
N GLY A 81 7.14 -5.94 13.84
CA GLY A 81 8.44 -5.31 14.06
C GLY A 81 9.14 -4.85 12.77
N GLN A 82 10.23 -4.11 12.95
CA GLN A 82 11.00 -3.49 11.85
C GLN A 82 11.84 -4.51 11.08
N ASP A 83 12.11 -5.67 11.67
CA ASP A 83 12.88 -6.75 11.03
C ASP A 83 12.13 -7.37 9.84
N TYR A 84 10.81 -7.18 9.77
CA TYR A 84 9.95 -7.68 8.69
C TYR A 84 9.54 -6.60 7.68
N ILE A 85 9.33 -5.35 8.14
CA ILE A 85 8.88 -4.25 7.27
C ILE A 85 9.74 -3.00 7.51
N PHE A 86 10.39 -2.56 6.43
CA PHE A 86 11.02 -1.24 6.32
C PHE A 86 10.13 -0.28 5.52
N ILE A 87 9.92 0.93 6.02
CA ILE A 87 9.09 1.96 5.36
C ILE A 87 9.94 3.22 5.18
N ASP A 88 10.13 3.62 3.93
CA ASP A 88 10.76 4.89 3.54
C ASP A 88 9.69 5.84 2.96
N ARG A 89 9.64 7.07 3.45
CA ARG A 89 8.68 8.09 2.98
C ARG A 89 9.47 9.26 2.42
N ARG A 90 9.32 9.51 1.12
CA ARG A 90 9.91 10.66 0.44
C ARG A 90 8.83 11.63 0.02
N ARG A 91 9.04 12.91 0.32
CA ARG A 91 8.22 13.97 -0.24
C ARG A 91 8.83 14.39 -1.56
N TRP A 92 8.10 14.21 -2.65
CA TRP A 92 8.53 14.78 -3.92
C TRP A 92 8.37 16.30 -3.84
N THR A 93 9.46 17.01 -4.07
CA THR A 93 9.49 18.46 -4.21
C THR A 93 9.97 18.73 -5.64
N PRO A 94 9.18 19.41 -6.49
CA PRO A 94 9.69 19.85 -7.77
C PRO A 94 10.88 20.78 -7.53
N CYS A 95 12.00 20.49 -8.19
CA CYS A 95 13.18 21.35 -8.24
C CYS A 95 12.94 22.57 -9.14
#